data_AF-A0A1F8N386-F1
#
_entry.id   AF-A0A1F8N386-F1
#
_cell.length_a   1.000
_cell.length_b   1.000
_cell.length_c   1.000
_cell.angle_alpha   90.00
_cell.angle_beta   90.00
_cell.angle_gamma   90.00
#
_symmetry.space_group_name_H-M   'P 1'
#
loop_
_entity.id
_entity.type
_entity.pdbx_description
1 polymer ?
#
loop_
_entity_poly.entity_id
_entity_poly.type
_entity_poly.pdbx_seq_one_letter_code
_entity_poly.pdbx_strand_id
1 'polypeptide(L)'
;MSSDSLLSDNDIVTVHPSFGTGWETTLNQIEQQLCMQLKVFGLKLPAKLEIPYSWVVAVDTIARELRWSIAGGRSRYDILARLKGGGTVEITTVRDPDTASEIQRKLRHRFGLQEIH
;
A
#
# COMPACT_ATOMS: atom_id res chain seq x y z
N MET A 1 -19.19 21.62 27.22
CA MET A 1 -17.73 21.70 27.03
C MET A 1 -17.20 20.27 27.03
N SER A 2 -16.63 19.89 25.87
CA SER A 2 -15.54 18.91 25.63
C SER A 2 -15.51 17.63 26.50
N SER A 3 -15.52 16.41 25.95
CA SER A 3 -14.73 15.98 24.79
C SER A 3 -15.34 14.71 24.18
N ASP A 4 -15.71 14.80 22.90
CA ASP A 4 -15.89 13.65 22.03
C ASP A 4 -14.51 13.13 21.63
N SER A 5 -14.06 12.04 22.26
CA SER A 5 -12.87 11.29 21.84
C SER A 5 -13.21 9.81 21.70
N LEU A 6 -14.22 9.52 20.87
CA LEU A 6 -14.60 8.19 20.40
C LEU A 6 -14.62 8.13 18.87
N LEU A 7 -13.60 8.70 18.20
CA LEU A 7 -13.33 8.37 16.80
C LEU A 7 -12.53 7.06 16.79
N SER A 8 -13.28 6.00 16.53
CA SER A 8 -12.90 4.60 16.37
C SER A 8 -11.58 4.39 15.64
N ASP A 9 -10.62 3.81 16.34
CA ASP A 9 -9.26 3.43 15.90
C ASP A 9 -9.27 2.15 15.02
N ASN A 10 -10.29 1.97 14.17
CA ASN A 10 -10.52 0.74 13.40
C ASN A 10 -10.48 0.91 11.86
N ASP A 11 -10.39 2.12 11.34
CA ASP A 11 -10.61 2.37 9.89
C ASP A 11 -9.36 2.74 9.09
N ILE A 12 -8.20 2.82 9.76
CA ILE A 12 -6.95 3.27 9.16
C ILE A 12 -5.94 2.12 9.14
N VAL A 13 -5.76 1.51 7.97
CA VAL A 13 -4.68 0.52 7.77
C VAL A 13 -3.46 1.25 7.21
N THR A 14 -2.45 1.40 8.07
CA THR A 14 -1.16 2.00 7.72
C THR A 14 -0.15 0.92 7.39
N VAL A 15 0.22 0.83 6.11
CA VAL A 15 1.28 -0.06 5.64
C VAL A 15 2.60 0.71 5.68
N HIS A 16 3.52 0.23 6.51
CA HIS A 16 4.82 0.85 6.68
C HIS A 16 5.83 0.28 5.68
N PRO A 17 6.70 1.10 5.08
CA PRO A 17 7.78 0.59 4.26
C PRO A 17 8.76 -0.19 5.13
N SER A 18 9.17 -1.37 4.67
CA SER A 18 9.98 -2.30 5.48
C SER A 18 11.44 -1.84 5.67
N PHE A 19 11.90 -0.79 4.99
CA PHE A 19 13.26 -0.26 5.10
C PHE A 19 13.34 1.20 4.70
N GLY A 20 13.67 2.10 5.63
CA GLY A 20 14.32 3.42 5.46
C GLY A 20 13.72 4.44 4.49
N THR A 21 13.45 4.07 3.25
CA THR A 21 12.95 4.90 2.16
C THR A 21 11.74 4.21 1.53
N GLY A 22 10.59 4.87 1.51
CA GLY A 22 9.39 4.32 0.86
C GLY A 22 8.13 5.12 1.14
N TRP A 23 7.03 4.66 0.58
CA TRP A 23 5.72 5.23 0.83
C TRP A 23 5.11 4.59 2.08
N GLU A 24 4.73 5.42 3.04
CA GLU A 24 3.75 5.05 4.05
C GLU A 24 2.38 5.16 3.40
N THR A 25 1.72 4.02 3.23
CA THR A 25 0.42 3.98 2.58
C THR A 25 -0.66 3.78 3.63
N THR A 26 -1.52 4.78 3.74
CA THR A 26 -2.63 4.83 4.68
C THR A 26 -3.92 4.73 3.89
N LEU A 27 -4.71 3.71 4.19
CA LEU A 27 -6.04 3.55 3.62
C LEU A 27 -7.05 4.25 4.52
N ASN A 28 -7.61 5.37 4.06
CA ASN A 28 -8.74 6.01 4.72
C ASN A 28 -10.04 5.40 4.21
N GLN A 29 -10.64 4.53 5.01
CA GLN A 29 -11.87 3.83 4.64
C GLN A 29 -13.10 4.75 4.63
N ILE A 30 -13.12 5.79 5.48
CA ILE A 30 -14.23 6.74 5.58
C ILE A 30 -14.28 7.62 4.33
N GLU A 31 -13.13 8.17 3.93
CA GLU A 31 -13.04 9.04 2.76
C GLU A 31 -12.89 8.27 1.44
N GLN A 32 -12.72 6.95 1.51
CA GLN A 32 -12.41 6.09 0.37
C GLN A 32 -11.18 6.59 -0.41
N GLN A 33 -10.11 6.91 0.34
CA GLN A 33 -8.87 7.46 -0.20
C GLN A 33 -7.66 6.63 0.21
N LEU A 34 -6.77 6.46 -0.75
CA LEU A 34 -5.43 5.93 -0.57
C LEU A 34 -4.50 7.13 -0.38
N CYS A 35 -4.03 7.34 0.84
CA CYS A 35 -3.09 8.40 1.17
C CYS A 35 -1.69 7.81 1.25
N MET A 36 -0.79 8.25 0.39
CA MET A 36 0.60 7.82 0.39
C MET A 36 1.47 8.98 0.84
N GLN A 37 2.24 8.78 1.89
CA GLN A 37 3.19 9.76 2.40
C GLN A 37 4.62 9.24 2.21
N LEU A 38 5.45 10.00 1.51
CA LEU A 38 6.84 9.62 1.33
C LEU A 38 7.59 9.74 2.67
N LYS A 39 8.22 8.65 3.10
CA LYS A 39 9.14 8.60 4.23
C LYS A 39 10.55 8.30 3.74
N VAL A 40 11.51 9.11 4.19
CA VAL A 40 12.93 8.94 3.88
C VAL A 40 13.72 9.02 5.18
N PHE A 41 14.44 7.95 5.51
CA PHE A 41 15.17 7.72 6.76
C PHE A 41 14.39 8.08 8.04
N GLY A 42 13.11 7.70 8.11
CA GLY A 42 12.23 8.01 9.25
C GLY A 42 11.71 9.45 9.28
N LEU A 43 12.18 10.32 8.37
CA LEU A 43 11.64 11.67 8.18
C LEU A 43 10.42 11.60 7.26
N LYS A 44 9.29 12.12 7.76
CA LYS A 44 8.08 12.32 6.97
C LYS A 44 8.30 13.50 6.02
N LEU A 45 8.35 13.23 4.72
CA LEU A 45 8.44 14.28 3.72
C LEU A 45 7.05 14.90 3.46
N PRO A 46 6.98 16.17 3.00
CA PRO A 46 5.73 16.85 2.71
C PRO A 46 5.03 16.32 1.44
N ALA A 47 5.66 15.40 0.70
CA ALA A 47 5.05 14.74 -0.44
C ALA A 47 3.96 13.77 0.03
N LYS A 48 2.72 14.22 -0.11
CA LYS A 48 1.51 13.42 0.09
C LYS A 48 0.84 13.22 -1.27
N LEU A 49 0.45 11.99 -1.54
CA LEU A 49 -0.33 11.62 -2.70
C LEU A 49 -1.65 11.05 -2.22
N GLU A 50 -2.75 11.72 -2.51
CA GLU A 50 -4.10 11.29 -2.16
C GLU A 50 -4.78 10.77 -3.42
N ILE A 51 -5.16 9.50 -3.41
CA ILE A 51 -5.74 8.83 -4.57
C ILE A 51 -7.11 8.29 -4.17
N PRO A 52 -8.21 8.79 -4.77
CA PRO A 52 -9.53 8.23 -4.53
C PRO A 52 -9.57 6.76 -4.95
N TYR A 53 -10.29 5.91 -4.21
CA TYR A 53 -10.46 4.50 -4.58
C TYR A 53 -11.05 4.33 -5.98
N SER A 54 -11.92 5.26 -6.38
CA SER A 54 -12.52 5.30 -7.72
C SER A 54 -11.50 5.48 -8.85
N TRP A 55 -10.28 5.92 -8.54
CA TRP A 55 -9.17 6.01 -9.49
C TRP A 55 -8.36 4.72 -9.58
N VAL A 56 -8.45 3.82 -8.60
CA VAL A 56 -7.76 2.53 -8.65
C VAL A 56 -8.56 1.59 -9.56
N VAL A 57 -7.92 1.06 -10.60
CA VAL A 57 -8.55 0.15 -11.58
C VAL A 57 -8.06 -1.29 -11.45
N ALA A 58 -6.86 -1.49 -10.89
CA ALA A 58 -6.31 -2.82 -10.64
C ALA A 58 -5.33 -2.77 -9.48
N VAL A 59 -5.12 -3.93 -8.86
CA VAL A 59 -4.04 -4.15 -7.89
C VAL A 59 -3.29 -5.40 -8.31
N ASP A 60 -2.01 -5.22 -8.60
CA ASP A 60 -1.11 -6.24 -9.13
C ASP A 60 0.02 -6.51 -8.13
N THR A 61 0.54 -7.73 -8.15
CA THR A 61 1.70 -8.13 -7.37
C THR A 61 2.82 -8.49 -8.33
N ILE A 62 3.99 -7.86 -8.20
CA ILE A 62 5.16 -8.14 -9.02
C ILE A 62 6.23 -8.79 -8.13
N ALA A 63 6.60 -10.03 -8.46
CA ALA A 63 7.74 -10.70 -7.86
C ALA A 63 9.04 -10.11 -8.43
N ARG A 64 9.93 -9.64 -7.56
CA ARG A 64 11.28 -9.18 -7.89
C ARG A 64 12.31 -10.05 -7.21
N GLU A 65 13.12 -10.71 -8.01
CA GLU A 65 14.29 -11.43 -7.53
C GLU A 65 15.44 -10.44 -7.25
N LEU A 66 15.83 -10.29 -5.98
CA LEU A 66 17.05 -9.58 -5.64
C LEU A 66 18.25 -10.50 -5.86
N ARG A 67 18.81 -10.46 -7.07
CA ARG A 67 20.03 -11.21 -7.43
C ARG A 67 21.33 -10.72 -6.76
N TRP A 68 21.29 -9.70 -5.90
CA TRP A 68 22.48 -8.94 -5.48
C TRP A 68 22.99 -9.27 -4.07
N SER A 69 22.41 -10.22 -3.34
CA SER A 69 22.94 -10.64 -2.04
C SER A 69 23.65 -11.99 -2.13
N ILE A 70 24.94 -11.98 -1.75
CA ILE A 70 25.84 -13.14 -1.57
C ILE A 70 25.23 -14.23 -0.67
N ALA A 71 24.20 -13.91 0.10
CA ALA A 71 23.35 -14.86 0.81
C ALA A 71 22.08 -15.14 -0.01
N GLY A 72 22.02 -16.30 -0.67
CA GLY A 72 20.85 -16.94 -1.28
C GLY A 72 19.64 -16.04 -1.54
N GLY A 73 19.47 -15.62 -2.79
CA GLY A 73 18.49 -14.63 -3.24
C GLY A 73 17.15 -14.74 -2.54
N ARG A 74 16.75 -13.66 -1.86
CA ARG A 74 15.41 -13.54 -1.27
C ARG A 74 14.49 -12.84 -2.26
N SER A 75 13.40 -13.50 -2.64
CA SER A 75 12.33 -12.89 -3.41
C SER A 75 11.69 -11.76 -2.61
N ARG A 76 11.36 -10.66 -3.31
CA ARG A 76 10.46 -9.62 -2.81
C ARG A 76 9.26 -9.51 -3.72
N TYR A 77 8.15 -9.06 -3.17
CA TYR A 77 6.88 -8.91 -3.87
C TYR A 77 6.41 -7.47 -3.67
N ASP A 78 6.43 -6.71 -4.76
CA ASP A 78 5.98 -5.33 -4.79
C ASP A 78 4.48 -5.35 -5.13
N ILE A 79 3.65 -4.73 -4.29
CA ILE A 79 2.21 -4.65 -4.49
C ILE A 79 1.89 -3.27 -5.05
N LEU A 80 1.32 -3.24 -6.24
CA LEU A 80 1.10 -2.03 -7.03
C LEU A 80 -0.39 -1.77 -7.22
N ALA A 81 -0.82 -0.51 -7.14
CA ALA A 81 -2.12 -0.06 -7.62
C ALA A 81 -1.97 0.60 -8.99
N ARG A 82 -2.74 0.13 -9.97
CA ARG A 82 -2.90 0.79 -11.26
C ARG A 82 -4.03 1.80 -11.18
N LEU A 83 -3.79 2.98 -11.73
CA LEU A 83 -4.69 4.13 -11.69
C LEU A 83 -5.37 4.36 -13.03
N LYS A 84 -6.54 5.00 -12.99
CA LYS A 84 -7.19 5.61 -14.16
C LYS A 84 -6.20 6.58 -14.82
N GLY A 85 -6.00 6.42 -16.13
CA GLY A 85 -4.98 7.18 -16.87
C GLY A 85 -3.63 6.46 -17.02
N GLY A 86 -3.51 5.22 -16.56
CA GLY A 86 -2.35 4.36 -16.84
C GLY A 86 -1.18 4.50 -15.87
N GLY A 87 -1.28 5.40 -14.88
CA GLY A 87 -0.31 5.49 -13.80
C GLY A 87 -0.28 4.23 -12.93
N THR A 88 0.86 3.95 -12.31
CA THR A 88 1.00 2.84 -11.35
C THR A 88 1.74 3.36 -10.12
N VAL A 89 1.25 3.02 -8.93
CA VAL A 89 1.86 3.41 -7.66
C VAL A 89 2.17 2.16 -6.83
N GLU A 90 3.34 2.15 -6.19
CA GLU A 90 3.72 1.07 -5.28
C GLU A 90 3.09 1.30 -3.91
N ILE A 91 2.20 0.39 -3.49
CA ILE A 91 1.54 0.44 -2.18
C ILE A 91 2.50 -0.01 -1.09
N THR A 92 3.14 -1.16 -1.30
CA THR A 92 4.07 -1.76 -0.33
C THR A 92 4.93 -2.85 -0.96
N THR A 93 5.96 -3.28 -0.25
CA THR A 93 6.83 -4.38 -0.62
C THR A 93 6.94 -5.38 0.53
N VAL A 94 6.64 -6.65 0.25
CA VAL A 94 6.75 -7.76 1.21
C VAL A 94 7.74 -8.82 0.73
N ARG A 95 8.13 -9.73 1.63
CA ARG A 95 9.13 -10.78 1.33
C ARG A 95 8.52 -12.17 1.15
N ASP A 96 7.24 -12.29 1.41
CA ASP A 96 6.52 -13.56 1.48
C ASP A 96 5.36 -13.54 0.48
N PRO A 97 5.24 -14.55 -0.40
CA PRO A 97 4.21 -14.59 -1.45
C PRO A 97 2.80 -14.74 -0.90
N ASP A 98 2.61 -15.47 0.20
CA ASP A 98 1.29 -15.67 0.82
C ASP A 98 0.79 -14.35 1.42
N THR A 99 1.68 -13.64 2.12
CA THR A 99 1.45 -12.29 2.62
C THR A 99 1.13 -11.33 1.46
N ALA A 100 1.84 -11.43 0.33
CA ALA A 100 1.58 -10.59 -0.83
C ALA A 100 0.17 -10.83 -1.40
N SER A 101 -0.22 -12.10 -1.53
CA SER A 101 -1.53 -12.52 -2.01
C SER A 101 -2.65 -12.08 -1.07
N GLU A 102 -2.44 -12.20 0.24
CA GLU A 102 -3.42 -11.76 1.23
C GLU A 102 -3.63 -10.24 1.19
N ILE A 103 -2.55 -9.46 1.12
CA ILE A 103 -2.62 -8.00 1.03
C ILE A 103 -3.30 -7.59 -0.29
N GLN A 104 -2.92 -8.19 -1.42
CA GLN A 104 -3.56 -7.94 -2.71
C GLN A 104 -5.07 -8.19 -2.64
N ARG A 105 -5.49 -9.34 -2.10
CA ARG A 105 -6.91 -9.68 -1.95
C ARG A 105 -7.65 -8.66 -1.08
N LYS A 106 -7.08 -8.27 0.07
CA LYS A 106 -7.66 -7.25 0.95
C LYS A 106 -7.81 -5.90 0.25
N LEU A 107 -6.80 -5.48 -0.50
CA LEU A 107 -6.85 -4.23 -1.29
C LEU A 107 -7.93 -4.29 -2.37
N ARG A 108 -7.99 -5.38 -3.15
CA ARG A 108 -9.00 -5.53 -4.21
C ARG A 108 -10.42 -5.46 -3.65
N HIS A 109 -10.68 -6.17 -2.56
CA HIS A 109 -11.96 -6.10 -1.87
C HIS A 109 -12.28 -4.67 -1.40
N ARG A 110 -11.32 -3.96 -0.81
CA ARG A 110 -11.50 -2.57 -0.35
C ARG A 110 -11.75 -1.58 -1.47
N PHE A 111 -11.11 -1.77 -2.62
CA PHE A 111 -11.31 -0.93 -3.80
C PHE A 111 -12.54 -1.33 -4.63
N GLY A 112 -13.31 -2.35 -4.20
CA GLY A 112 -14.46 -2.85 -4.96
C GLY A 112 -14.08 -3.50 -6.29
N LEU A 113 -12.83 -3.95 -6.43
CA LEU A 113 -12.33 -4.62 -7.62
C LEU A 113 -12.72 -6.10 -7.58
N GLN A 114 -13.26 -6.61 -8.68
CA GLN A 114 -13.59 -8.04 -8.79
C GLN A 114 -12.33 -8.90 -8.62
N GLU A 115 -12.46 -10.03 -7.93
CA GLU A 115 -11.42 -11.06 -7.93
C GLU A 115 -11.29 -11.58 -9.36
N ILE A 116 -10.09 -11.46 -9.94
CA ILE A 116 -9.81 -12.12 -11.22
C ILE A 116 -9.62 -13.59 -10.88
N HIS A 117 -10.58 -14.40 -11.32
CA HIS A 117 -10.55 -15.87 -11.28
C HIS A 117 -9.47 -16.42 -12.21
#